data_AF-A0A8D5FR21-F1
#
_entry.id   AF-A0A8D5FR21-F1
#
_cell.length_a   1.000
_cell.length_b   1.000
_cell.length_c   1.000
_cell.angle_alpha   90.00
_cell.angle_beta   90.00
_cell.angle_gamma   90.00
#
_symmetry.space_group_name_H-M   'P 1'
#
loop_
_entity.id
_entity.type
_entity.pdbx_description
1 polymer ?
#
loop_
_entity_poly.entity_id
_entity_poly.type
_entity_poly.pdbx_seq_one_letter_code
_entity_poly.pdbx_strand_id
1 'polypeptide(L)' 'MKLRCRRLLALNTIIPTNLFLPTTDNGKEEIVQVKIRLLHKTREEKDYLYGAEFVDLTTAQQQKITKVFDFYQKPYFFT' A
#
# COMPACT_ATOMS: atom_id res chain seq x y z
N MET A 1 3.30 6.10 -0.76
CA MET A 1 2.01 5.48 -0.35
C MET A 1 1.70 5.85 1.09
N LYS A 2 0.44 5.98 1.52
CA LYS A 2 0.06 6.31 2.91
C LYS A 2 -0.77 5.19 3.55
N LEU A 3 -0.37 4.68 4.72
CA LEU A 3 -1.09 3.67 5.49
C LEU A 3 -1.74 4.33 6.73
N ARG A 4 -3.04 4.11 6.96
CA ARG A 4 -3.75 4.63 8.15
C ARG A 4 -3.87 3.51 9.19
N CYS A 5 -3.49 3.78 10.44
CA CYS A 5 -3.59 2.81 11.51
C CYS A 5 -4.02 3.48 12.83
N ARG A 6 -4.93 2.84 13.56
CA ARG A 6 -5.35 3.28 14.91
C ARG A 6 -4.30 3.01 15.98
N ARG A 7 -3.50 1.96 15.79
CA ARG A 7 -2.40 1.59 16.68
C ARG A 7 -1.11 2.25 16.24
N LEU A 8 -0.31 2.66 17.21
CA LEU A 8 1.04 3.14 16.95
C LEU A 8 1.92 1.96 16.53
N LEU A 9 2.50 2.06 15.34
CA LEU A 9 3.44 1.10 14.76
C LEU A 9 4.85 1.71 14.78
N ALA A 10 5.87 0.87 14.91
CA ALA A 10 7.26 1.31 14.90
C ALA A 10 7.73 1.63 13.47
N LEU A 11 8.54 2.67 13.32
CA LEU A 11 9.19 3.00 12.04
C LEU A 11 10.20 1.91 11.67
N ASN A 12 10.52 1.81 10.38
CA ASN A 12 11.34 0.76 9.76
C ASN A 12 10.81 -0.67 9.93
N THR A 13 9.61 -0.84 10.49
CA THR A 13 8.95 -2.13 10.58
C THR A 13 8.48 -2.57 9.20
N ILE A 14 8.75 -3.83 8.87
CA ILE A 14 8.25 -4.47 7.66
C ILE A 14 6.95 -5.19 8.00
N ILE A 15 5.89 -4.86 7.27
CA ILE A 15 4.54 -5.39 7.50
C ILE A 15 4.06 -6.06 6.21
N PRO A 16 3.65 -7.33 6.25
CA PRO A 16 2.94 -7.95 5.12
C PRO A 16 1.54 -7.32 5.01
N THR A 17 1.17 -6.90 3.81
CA THR A 17 -0.12 -6.28 3.53
C THR A 17 -0.69 -6.76 2.22
N ASN A 18 -2.02 -6.72 2.12
CA ASN A 18 -2.75 -7.05 0.91
C ASN A 18 -2.99 -5.76 0.13
N LEU A 19 -2.47 -5.70 -1.08
CA LEU A 19 -2.75 -4.63 -2.02
C LEU A 19 -3.90 -5.07 -2.92
N PHE A 20 -5.03 -4.37 -2.82
CA PHE A 20 -6.20 -4.59 -3.66
C PHE A 20 -6.04 -3.77 -4.93
N LEU A 21 -5.74 -4.46 -6.03
CA LEU A 21 -5.59 -3.83 -7.33
C LEU A 21 -6.91 -4.01 -8.11
N PRO A 22 -7.57 -2.94 -8.54
CA PRO A 22 -8.70 -3.05 -9.45
C PRO A 22 -8.22 -3.59 -10.81
N THR A 23 -8.85 -4.66 -11.30
CA THR A 23 -8.57 -5.17 -12.64
C THR A 23 -9.51 -4.54 -13.67
N THR A 24 -9.03 -4.42 -14.92
CA THR A 24 -9.78 -3.85 -16.04
C THR A 24 -10.93 -4.74 -16.54
N ASP A 25 -11.01 -6.00 -16.09
CA ASP A 25 -12.07 -6.94 -16.46
C ASP A 25 -13.06 -7.13 -15.29
N ASN A 26 -14.26 -6.58 -15.45
CA ASN A 26 -15.47 -6.94 -14.68
C ASN A 26 -15.46 -6.73 -13.15
N GLY A 27 -14.72 -5.74 -12.63
CA GLY A 27 -14.85 -5.33 -11.22
C GLY A 27 -14.33 -6.36 -10.21
N LYS A 28 -13.54 -7.34 -10.65
CA LYS A 28 -12.82 -8.25 -9.76
C LYS A 28 -11.56 -7.57 -9.23
N GLU A 29 -11.42 -7.52 -7.91
CA GLU A 29 -10.19 -7.07 -7.27
C GLU A 29 -9.17 -8.21 -7.29
N GLU A 30 -7.96 -7.94 -7.77
CA GLU A 30 -6.83 -8.85 -7.60
C GLU A 30 -6.13 -8.49 -6.28
N ILE A 31 -5.99 -9.48 -5.40
CA ILE A 31 -5.29 -9.30 -4.12
C ILE A 31 -3.84 -9.69 -4.31
N VAL A 32 -2.94 -8.72 -4.23
CA VAL A 32 -1.49 -8.94 -4.28
C VAL A 32 -0.90 -8.81 -2.89
N GLN A 33 -0.32 -9.89 -2.37
CA GLN A 33 0.46 -9.82 -1.13
C GLN A 33 1.78 -9.10 -1.38
N VAL A 34 1.99 -8.01 -0.65
CA VAL A 34 3.20 -7.19 -0.70
C VAL A 34 3.73 -6.96 0.71
N LYS A 35 5.01 -6.66 0.84
CA LYS A 35 5.58 -6.19 2.10
C LYS A 35 5.79 -4.69 2.00
N ILE A 36 5.51 -3.98 3.08
CA ILE A 36 5.72 -2.54 3.17
C ILE A 36 6.61 -2.20 4.35
N ARG A 37 7.49 -1.22 4.20
CA ARG A 37 8.28 -0.63 5.28
C ARG A 37 7.72 0.73 5.64
N LEU A 38 7.48 0.95 6.93
CA LEU A 38 7.03 2.25 7.45
C LEU A 38 8.25 3.20 7.56
N LEU A 39 8.18 4.37 6.94
CA LEU A 39 9.31 5.31 6.88
C LEU A 39 9.14 6.47 7.87
N HIS A 40 8.00 7.14 7.82
CA HIS A 40 7.67 8.25 8.71
C HIS A 40 6.21 8.16 9.14
N LYS A 41 5.86 8.82 10.25
CA LYS A 41 4.50 8.86 10.77
C LYS A 41 4.04 10.28 11.05
N THR A 42 2.78 10.54 10.77
CA THR A 42 2.07 11.77 11.06
C THR A 42 0.86 11.42 11.91
N ARG A 43 0.64 12.16 13.00
CA ARG A 43 -0.55 11.97 13.84
C ARG A 43 -1.70 12.79 13.25
N GLU A 44 -2.81 12.15 12.94
CA GLU A 44 -4.05 12.79 12.48
C GLU A 44 -5.18 12.44 13.45
N GLU A 45 -5.58 13.40 14.28
CA GLU A 45 -6.65 13.24 15.27
C GLU A 45 -6.55 11.93 16.09
N LYS A 46 -7.33 10.92 15.70
CA LYS A 46 -7.48 9.60 16.33
C LYS A 46 -6.66 8.49 15.67
N ASP A 47 -6.00 8.79 14.56
CA ASP A 47 -5.25 7.83 13.75
C ASP A 47 -3.79 8.26 13.54
N TYR A 48 -2.98 7.30 13.15
CA TYR A 48 -1.62 7.52 12.68
C TYR A 48 -1.58 7.26 11.18
N LEU A 49 -1.12 8.24 10.41
CA LEU A 49 -0.75 8.06 9.02
C LEU A 49 0.73 7.71 8.94
N TYR A 50 1.06 6.67 8.19
CA TYR A 50 2.44 6.29 7.90
C TYR A 50 2.73 6.49 6.42
N GLY A 51 3.82 7.17 6.11
CA GLY A 51 4.46 7.04 4.80
C GLY A 51 5.12 5.67 4.72
N ALA A 52 4.83 4.92 3.67
CA ALA A 52 5.36 3.58 3.47
C ALA A 52 5.90 3.37 2.05
N GLU A 53 6.90 2.49 1.94
CA GLU A 53 7.48 1.99 0.69
C GLU A 53 7.27 0.48 0.58
N PHE A 54 7.25 -0.05 -0.64
CA PHE A 54 7.22 -1.50 -0.86
C PHE A 54 8.62 -2.09 -0.66
N VAL A 55 8.67 -3.32 -0.14
CA VAL A 55 9.89 -4.09 0.09
C VAL A 55 9.79 -5.42 -0.64
N ASP A 56 10.89 -5.87 -1.25
CA ASP A 56 11.00 -7.15 -1.93
C ASP A 56 9.93 -7.39 -3.03
N LEU A 57 9.58 -6.36 -3.80
CA LEU A 57 8.70 -6.54 -4.95
C LEU A 57 9.42 -7.37 -6.02
N THR A 58 8.78 -8.45 -6.46
CA THR A 58 9.21 -9.14 -7.67
C THR A 58 9.00 -8.24 -8.89
N THR A 59 9.79 -8.45 -9.95
CA THR A 59 9.63 -7.70 -11.21
C THR A 59 8.20 -7.78 -11.76
N ALA A 60 7.56 -8.95 -11.64
CA ALA A 60 6.17 -9.14 -12.05
C ALA A 60 5.19 -8.30 -11.21
N GLN A 61 5.35 -8.28 -9.87
CA GLN A 61 4.54 -7.44 -9.00
C GLN A 61 4.77 -5.95 -9.27
N GLN A 62 6.01 -5.54 -9.42
CA GLN A 62 6.35 -4.15 -9.72
C GLN A 62 5.70 -3.71 -11.04
N GLN A 63 5.80 -4.51 -12.11
CA GLN A 63 5.15 -4.21 -13.38
C GLN A 63 3.63 -4.13 -13.27
N LYS A 64 3.00 -5.05 -12.53
CA LYS A 64 1.55 -5.03 -12.28
C LYS A 64 1.12 -3.77 -11.54
N ILE A 65 1.81 -3.46 -10.45
CA ILE A 65 1.57 -2.28 -9.63
C ILE A 65 1.74 -1.03 -10.50
N THR A 66 2.88 -0.83 -11.16
CA THR A 66 3.11 0.34 -12.02
C THR A 66 2.04 0.51 -13.08
N LYS A 67 1.62 -0.56 -13.77
CA LYS A 67 0.55 -0.49 -14.78
C LYS A 67 -0.77 0.02 -14.22
N VAL A 68 -1.14 -0.42 -13.02
CA VAL A 68 -2.37 0.04 -12.35
C VAL A 68 -2.21 1.48 -11.86
N PHE A 69 -1.04 1.84 -11.32
CA PHE A 69 -0.76 3.19 -10.84
C PHE A 69 -0.78 4.24 -11.96
N ASP A 70 -0.20 3.92 -13.12
CA ASP A 70 -0.24 4.78 -14.31
C ASP A 70 -1.68 4.98 -14.83
N PHE A 71 -2.52 3.95 -14.71
CA PHE A 71 -3.92 4.01 -15.13
C PHE A 71 -4.80 4.86 -14.20
N TYR A 72 -4.60 4.78 -12.88
CA TYR A 72 -5.55 5.35 -11.92
C TYR A 72 -5.26 6.81 -11.51
N GLN A 73 -4.02 7.33 -11.60
CA GLN A 73 -3.64 8.70 -11.14
C GLN A 73 -4.30 9.16 -9.82
N LYS A 74 -4.72 8.24 -8.94
CA LYS A 74 -5.55 8.52 -7.75
C LYS A 74 -4.90 7.95 -6.49
N PRO A 75 -5.11 8.60 -5.32
CA PRO A 75 -4.50 8.16 -4.06
C PRO A 75 -5.20 6.91 -3.51
N TYR A 76 -4.42 5.88 -3.15
CA TYR A 76 -4.93 4.65 -2.56
C TYR A 76 -5.04 4.74 -1.03
N PHE A 77 -6.14 4.20 -0.50
CA PHE A 77 -6.39 3.99 0.93
C PHE A 77 -6.22 2.50 1.27
N PHE A 78 -5.53 2.20 2.38
CA PHE A 78 -5.40 0.85 2.93
C PHE A 78 -6.37 0.73 4.11
N THR A 79 -7.21 -0.31 4.10
CA THR A 79 -7.97 -0.75 5.28
C THR A 79 -7.24 -1.84 6.01
#